data_AF-A0A925HMY4-F1
#
_entry.id   AF-A0A925HMY4-F1
#
_cell.length_a   1.000
_cell.length_b   1.000
_cell.length_c   1.000
_cell.angle_alpha   90.00
_cell.angle_beta   90.00
_cell.angle_gamma   90.00
#
_symmetry.space_group_name_H-M   'P 1'
#
loop_
_entity.id
_entity.type
_entity.pdbx_description
1 polymer ?
#
loop_
_entity_poly.entity_id
_entity_poly.type
_entity_poly.pdbx_seq_one_letter_code
_entity_poly.pdbx_strand_id
1 'polypeptide(L)'
;MQATSRWIPLPLYAQVLIAVACGALLGAAFGQEPYLGGLRNEDLGWLGLLVVTLLKTLAIPLIFFAILDALIRTSLPLRQGIKLLGICLVNVSVAMTIGLVIMNTWQPGLAWHGHVDELLNFVPIPKLSTGTPATVQTGAQSPIEYLASYIPSTIMTPFSSGNIIGVVLLALCLGAILRRLRGETDQGRGAVHTLARIIARIYHWLVQMLGWIILAVPL
;
A
#
# COMPACT_ATOMS: atom_id res chain seq x y z
N MET A 1 23.53 -0.67 12.66
CA MET A 1 22.68 -1.87 12.49
C MET A 1 22.74 -2.62 13.81
N GLN A 2 21.80 -2.38 14.72
CA GLN A 2 21.79 -3.03 16.03
C GLN A 2 20.95 -4.30 15.95
N ALA A 3 21.54 -5.41 16.41
CA ALA A 3 20.94 -6.72 16.47
C ALA A 3 19.77 -6.71 17.47
N THR A 4 18.55 -6.80 16.97
CA THR A 4 17.41 -7.19 17.81
C THR A 4 17.54 -8.70 18.04
N SER A 5 17.59 -9.09 19.32
CA SER A 5 17.65 -10.48 19.77
C SER A 5 16.54 -11.30 19.09
N ARG A 6 16.92 -12.16 18.14
CA ARG A 6 16.00 -13.07 17.46
C ARG A 6 15.79 -14.28 18.35
N TRP A 7 14.58 -14.43 18.88
CA TRP A 7 14.18 -15.61 19.66
C TRP A 7 14.09 -16.88 18.80
N ILE A 8 14.15 -16.77 17.46
CA ILE A 8 14.11 -17.88 16.51
C ILE A 8 15.17 -17.63 15.40
N PRO A 9 16.11 -18.55 15.13
CA PRO A 9 17.17 -18.35 14.13
C PRO A 9 16.71 -18.52 12.66
N LEU A 10 15.40 -18.62 12.41
CA LEU A 10 14.84 -18.88 11.08
C LEU A 10 14.77 -17.60 10.23
N PRO A 11 14.94 -17.70 8.90
CA PRO A 11 14.73 -16.58 8.00
C PRO A 11 13.24 -16.17 7.97
N LEU A 12 12.98 -14.86 7.83
CA LEU A 12 11.65 -14.25 7.98
C LEU A 12 10.61 -14.84 7.00
N TYR A 13 11.03 -15.18 5.77
CA TYR A 13 10.16 -15.85 4.81
C TYR A 13 9.69 -17.23 5.31
N ALA A 14 10.57 -18.00 5.97
CA ALA A 14 10.23 -19.31 6.51
C ALA A 14 9.30 -19.16 7.71
N GLN A 15 9.53 -18.14 8.54
CA GLN A 15 8.63 -17.85 9.66
C GLN A 15 7.22 -17.50 9.18
N VAL A 16 7.09 -16.67 8.14
CA VAL A 16 5.79 -16.33 7.54
C VAL A 16 5.13 -17.56 6.91
N LEU A 17 5.87 -18.40 6.19
CA LEU A 17 5.31 -19.63 5.60
C LEU A 17 4.83 -20.61 6.68
N ILE A 18 5.59 -20.79 7.76
CA ILE A 18 5.19 -21.63 8.90
C ILE A 18 3.96 -21.03 9.58
N ALA A 19 3.92 -19.71 9.80
CA ALA A 19 2.78 -19.03 10.40
C ALA A 19 1.52 -19.17 9.53
N VAL A 20 1.62 -19.01 8.21
CA VAL A 20 0.51 -19.21 7.27
C VAL A 20 0.05 -20.67 7.27
N ALA A 21 0.97 -21.64 7.24
CA ALA A 21 0.64 -23.06 7.27
C ALA A 21 -0.03 -23.45 8.61
N CYS A 22 0.53 -23.01 9.74
CA CYS A 22 -0.06 -23.23 11.06
C CYS A 22 -1.42 -22.54 11.20
N GLY A 23 -1.56 -21.28 10.75
CA GLY A 23 -2.83 -20.56 10.77
C GLY A 23 -3.89 -21.23 9.90
N ALA A 24 -3.53 -21.73 8.73
CA ALA A 24 -4.44 -22.49 7.87
C ALA A 24 -4.84 -23.83 8.50
N LEU A 25 -3.90 -24.56 9.10
CA LEU A 25 -4.18 -25.83 9.79
C LEU A 25 -5.06 -25.63 11.02
N LEU A 26 -4.79 -24.60 11.82
CA LEU A 26 -5.60 -24.25 12.99
C LEU A 26 -7.01 -23.82 12.57
N GLY A 27 -7.13 -22.99 11.54
CA GLY A 27 -8.43 -22.60 10.97
C GLY A 27 -9.23 -23.78 10.42
N ALA A 28 -8.57 -24.74 9.75
CA ALA A 28 -9.22 -25.93 9.21
C ALA A 28 -9.58 -26.98 10.29
N ALA A 29 -8.75 -27.13 11.33
CA ALA A 29 -8.93 -28.14 12.37
C ALA A 29 -9.90 -27.70 13.48
N PHE A 30 -9.90 -26.42 13.85
CA PHE A 30 -10.69 -25.92 14.98
C PHE A 30 -11.95 -25.16 14.57
N GLY A 31 -12.09 -24.70 13.32
CA GLY A 31 -13.35 -24.11 12.83
C GLY A 31 -13.90 -22.99 13.74
N GLN A 32 -14.94 -23.28 14.53
CA GLN A 32 -15.52 -22.38 15.55
C GLN A 32 -15.39 -22.88 17.00
N GLU A 33 -14.77 -24.05 17.22
CA GLU A 33 -14.58 -24.61 18.55
C GLU A 33 -13.49 -23.81 19.31
N PRO A 34 -13.73 -23.47 20.59
CA PRO A 34 -12.74 -22.76 21.39
C PRO A 34 -11.48 -23.62 21.58
N TYR A 35 -10.31 -23.00 21.40
CA TYR A 35 -9.04 -23.66 21.67
C TYR A 35 -8.93 -24.01 23.17
N LEU A 36 -8.04 -24.96 23.50
CA LEU A 36 -7.61 -25.24 24.88
C LEU A 36 -7.10 -23.94 25.53
N GLY A 37 -7.93 -23.31 26.37
CA GLY A 37 -7.62 -22.04 27.05
C GLY A 37 -8.63 -20.91 26.83
N GLY A 38 -9.70 -21.11 26.06
CA GLY A 38 -10.79 -20.12 25.89
C GLY A 38 -10.52 -19.02 24.85
N LEU A 39 -9.37 -19.08 24.16
CA LEU A 39 -9.07 -18.24 23.00
C LEU A 39 -9.96 -18.66 21.81
N ARG A 40 -10.59 -17.70 21.14
CA ARG A 40 -11.45 -17.93 19.97
C ARG A 40 -10.73 -17.52 18.70
N ASN A 41 -11.11 -18.09 17.55
CA ASN A 41 -10.64 -17.64 16.24
C ASN A 41 -10.93 -16.16 15.95
N GLU A 42 -11.94 -15.60 16.60
CA GLU A 42 -12.32 -14.19 16.53
C GLU A 42 -11.22 -13.25 17.05
N ASP A 43 -10.55 -13.59 18.16
CA ASP A 43 -9.50 -12.77 18.77
C ASP A 43 -8.23 -12.75 17.89
N LEU A 44 -7.88 -13.91 17.33
CA LEU A 44 -6.77 -14.03 16.37
C LEU A 44 -7.08 -13.30 15.06
N GLY A 45 -8.34 -13.39 14.59
CA GLY A 45 -8.82 -12.64 13.43
C GLY A 45 -8.75 -11.12 13.63
N TRP A 46 -9.12 -10.63 14.81
CA TRP A 46 -9.00 -9.22 15.18
C TRP A 46 -7.54 -8.75 15.17
N LEU A 47 -6.61 -9.56 15.67
CA LEU A 47 -5.18 -9.25 15.64
C LEU A 47 -4.66 -9.16 14.19
N GLY A 48 -5.08 -10.08 13.31
CA GLY A 48 -4.77 -10.02 11.89
C GLY A 48 -5.34 -8.77 11.20
N LEU A 49 -6.58 -8.41 11.51
CA LEU A 49 -7.21 -7.17 11.01
C LEU A 49 -6.49 -5.91 11.49
N LEU A 50 -6.00 -5.91 12.74
CA LEU A 50 -5.21 -4.80 13.28
C LEU A 50 -3.94 -4.60 12.44
N VAL A 51 -3.21 -5.68 12.15
CA VAL A 51 -1.99 -5.64 11.31
C VAL A 51 -2.32 -5.13 9.90
N VAL A 52 -3.37 -5.65 9.26
CA VAL A 52 -3.80 -5.19 7.93
C VAL A 52 -4.17 -3.70 7.95
N THR A 53 -4.88 -3.26 8.98
CA THR A 53 -5.27 -1.85 9.14
C THR A 53 -4.06 -0.94 9.33
N LEU A 54 -3.05 -1.37 10.10
CA LEU A 54 -1.79 -0.66 10.26
C LEU A 54 -1.02 -0.56 8.94
N LEU A 55 -0.91 -1.66 8.18
CA LEU A 55 -0.27 -1.67 6.87
C LEU A 55 -0.99 -0.75 5.88
N LYS A 56 -2.32 -0.82 5.82
CA LYS A 56 -3.16 0.02 4.95
C LYS A 56 -3.03 1.51 5.30
N THR A 57 -3.03 1.84 6.59
CA THR A 57 -2.90 3.23 7.05
C THR A 57 -1.52 3.80 6.73
N LEU A 58 -0.46 2.99 6.79
CA LEU A 58 0.89 3.43 6.41
C LEU A 58 1.10 3.55 4.91
N ALA A 59 0.32 2.83 4.09
CA ALA A 59 0.51 2.82 2.63
C ALA A 59 0.43 4.22 2.02
N ILE A 60 -0.60 5.00 2.38
CA ILE A 60 -0.81 6.36 1.83
C ILE A 60 0.37 7.31 2.13
N PRO A 61 0.77 7.54 3.40
CA PRO A 61 1.89 8.43 3.70
C PRO A 61 3.21 7.87 3.15
N LEU A 62 3.42 6.56 3.18
CA LEU A 62 4.63 5.94 2.63
C LEU A 62 4.77 6.24 1.13
N ILE A 63 3.72 6.07 0.33
CA ILE A 63 3.72 6.38 -1.10
C ILE A 63 4.07 7.84 -1.33
N PHE A 64 3.44 8.76 -0.60
CA PHE A 64 3.69 10.19 -0.72
C PHE A 64 5.16 10.56 -0.45
N PHE A 65 5.70 10.16 0.70
CA PHE A 65 7.07 10.46 1.09
C PHE A 65 8.10 9.73 0.21
N ALA A 66 7.80 8.51 -0.24
CA ALA A 66 8.66 7.76 -1.15
C ALA A 66 8.82 8.48 -2.50
N ILE A 67 7.72 8.95 -3.09
CA ILE A 67 7.75 9.68 -4.36
C ILE A 67 8.49 11.02 -4.21
N LEU A 68 8.23 11.76 -3.13
CA LEU A 68 8.94 13.00 -2.84
C LEU A 68 10.46 12.77 -2.71
N ASP A 69 10.87 11.82 -1.88
CA ASP A 69 12.28 11.49 -1.67
C ASP A 69 12.94 11.03 -2.98
N ALA A 70 12.26 10.16 -3.75
CA ALA A 70 12.74 9.68 -5.03
C ALA A 70 12.94 10.82 -6.04
N LEU A 71 11.97 11.74 -6.19
CA LEU A 71 12.10 12.88 -7.10
C LEU A 71 13.19 13.87 -6.68
N ILE A 72 13.41 14.04 -5.37
CA ILE A 72 14.43 14.95 -4.85
C ILE A 72 15.85 14.40 -5.05
N ARG A 73 16.05 13.08 -4.88
CA ARG A 73 17.37 12.44 -5.02
C ARG A 73 17.74 12.11 -6.46
N THR A 74 16.74 11.80 -7.28
CA THR A 74 16.97 11.24 -8.61
C THR A 74 17.17 12.35 -9.64
N SER A 75 18.41 12.50 -10.13
CA SER A 75 18.73 13.38 -11.26
C SER A 75 18.66 12.61 -12.59
N LEU A 76 17.45 12.29 -13.04
CA LEU A 76 17.26 11.71 -14.37
C LEU A 76 17.06 12.80 -15.44
N PRO A 77 17.76 12.74 -16.58
CA PRO A 77 17.45 13.54 -17.75
C PRO A 77 16.10 13.12 -18.33
N LEU A 78 15.32 14.09 -18.81
CA LEU A 78 13.93 13.89 -19.24
C LEU A 78 13.78 12.77 -20.28
N ARG A 79 14.75 12.63 -21.20
CA ARG A 79 14.78 11.56 -22.22
C ARG A 79 14.86 10.16 -21.62
N GLN A 80 15.68 9.96 -20.59
CA GLN A 80 15.79 8.66 -19.91
C GLN A 80 14.53 8.37 -19.08
N GLY A 81 13.95 9.40 -18.46
CA GLY A 81 12.67 9.28 -17.74
C GLY A 81 11.53 8.83 -18.65
N ILE A 82 11.40 9.42 -19.84
CA ILE A 82 10.38 9.03 -20.82
C ILE A 82 10.61 7.60 -21.33
N LYS A 83 11.88 7.23 -21.62
CA LYS A 83 12.21 5.86 -22.03
C LYS A 83 11.85 4.84 -20.93
N LEU A 84 12.18 5.14 -19.68
CA LEU A 84 11.83 4.29 -18.53
C LEU A 84 10.31 4.17 -18.39
N LEU A 85 9.59 5.30 -18.47
CA LEU A 85 8.12 5.31 -18.40
C LEU A 85 7.51 4.44 -19.50
N GLY A 86 8.01 4.52 -20.74
CA GLY A 86 7.55 3.69 -21.85
C GLY A 86 7.78 2.20 -21.60
N ILE A 87 8.96 1.83 -21.11
CA ILE A 87 9.26 0.42 -20.76
C ILE A 87 8.34 -0.06 -19.62
N CYS A 88 8.15 0.75 -18.58
CA CYS A 88 7.25 0.42 -17.47
C CYS A 88 5.80 0.28 -17.94
N LEU A 89 5.32 1.17 -18.81
CA LEU A 89 3.95 1.12 -19.32
C LEU A 89 3.71 -0.16 -20.12
N VAL A 90 4.61 -0.50 -21.04
CA VAL A 90 4.52 -1.75 -21.81
C VAL A 90 4.57 -2.97 -20.89
N ASN A 91 5.49 -2.99 -19.92
CA ASN A 91 5.61 -4.08 -18.96
C ASN A 91 4.32 -4.28 -18.14
N VAL A 92 3.76 -3.18 -17.60
CA VAL A 92 2.51 -3.22 -16.82
C VAL A 92 1.34 -3.63 -17.69
N SER A 93 1.22 -3.10 -18.92
CA SER A 93 0.15 -3.50 -19.85
C SER A 93 0.21 -4.99 -20.17
N VAL A 94 1.39 -5.53 -20.50
CA VAL A 94 1.56 -6.96 -20.79
C VAL A 94 1.23 -7.81 -19.56
N ALA A 95 1.76 -7.45 -18.38
CA ALA A 95 1.47 -8.16 -17.14
C ALA A 95 -0.03 -8.13 -16.79
N MET A 96 -0.69 -6.99 -16.98
CA MET A 96 -2.12 -6.83 -16.70
C MET A 96 -2.99 -7.61 -17.70
N THR A 97 -2.62 -7.62 -18.99
CA THR A 97 -3.29 -8.45 -19.99
C THR A 97 -3.19 -9.93 -19.62
N ILE A 98 -2.00 -10.42 -19.27
CA ILE A 98 -1.81 -11.82 -18.86
C ILE A 98 -2.63 -12.11 -17.60
N GLY A 99 -2.56 -11.25 -16.58
CA GLY A 99 -3.33 -11.41 -15.34
C GLY A 99 -4.83 -11.45 -15.57
N LEU A 100 -5.36 -10.55 -16.41
CA LEU A 100 -6.78 -10.51 -16.78
C LEU A 100 -7.20 -11.75 -17.56
N VAL A 101 -6.38 -12.21 -18.52
CA VAL A 101 -6.67 -13.42 -19.29
C VAL A 101 -6.74 -14.64 -18.37
N ILE A 102 -5.77 -14.82 -17.48
CA ILE A 102 -5.76 -15.94 -16.53
C ILE A 102 -6.97 -15.84 -15.59
N MET A 103 -7.24 -14.66 -15.01
CA MET A 103 -8.34 -14.47 -14.07
C MET A 103 -9.71 -14.68 -14.73
N ASN A 104 -9.88 -14.24 -15.98
CA ASN A 104 -11.13 -14.36 -16.74
C ASN A 104 -11.35 -15.78 -17.30
N THR A 105 -10.29 -16.54 -17.56
CA THR A 105 -10.38 -17.94 -18.02
C THR A 105 -10.61 -18.91 -16.86
N TRP A 106 -9.89 -18.76 -15.75
CA TRP A 106 -10.04 -19.66 -14.60
C TRP A 106 -11.22 -19.30 -13.68
N GLN A 107 -11.66 -18.03 -13.70
CA GLN A 107 -12.78 -17.51 -12.91
C GLN A 107 -12.81 -18.01 -11.45
N PRO A 108 -11.69 -17.92 -10.70
CA PRO A 108 -11.61 -18.52 -9.37
C PRO A 108 -12.62 -17.94 -8.37
N GLY A 109 -13.15 -16.74 -8.66
CA GLY A 109 -14.19 -16.09 -7.84
C GLY A 109 -15.55 -16.80 -7.85
N LEU A 110 -15.86 -17.60 -8.88
CA LEU A 110 -17.12 -18.35 -8.92
C LEU A 110 -17.18 -19.43 -7.84
N ALA A 111 -16.03 -20.00 -7.45
CA ALA A 111 -15.95 -21.01 -6.39
C ALA A 111 -16.23 -20.44 -4.99
N TRP A 112 -16.10 -19.12 -4.81
CA TRP A 112 -16.28 -18.44 -3.52
C TRP A 112 -17.57 -17.61 -3.45
N HIS A 113 -18.35 -17.58 -4.53
CA HIS A 113 -19.59 -16.81 -4.61
C HIS A 113 -20.62 -17.38 -3.61
N GLY A 114 -20.98 -16.59 -2.59
CA GLY A 114 -21.88 -16.98 -1.49
C GLY A 114 -21.20 -17.36 -0.17
N HIS A 115 -19.92 -17.78 -0.17
CA HIS A 115 -19.18 -18.09 1.07
C HIS A 115 -18.49 -16.85 1.68
N VAL A 116 -18.27 -15.81 0.87
CA VAL A 116 -17.69 -14.53 1.33
C VAL A 116 -18.60 -13.77 2.28
N ASP A 117 -19.92 -13.80 2.08
CA ASP A 117 -20.88 -13.13 2.96
C ASP A 117 -20.94 -13.80 4.34
N GLU A 118 -20.78 -15.13 4.40
CA GLU A 118 -20.68 -15.87 5.65
C GLU A 118 -19.40 -15.50 6.41
N LEU A 119 -18.25 -15.46 5.72
CA LEU A 119 -16.96 -15.06 6.29
C LEU A 119 -16.94 -13.60 6.82
N LEU A 120 -17.66 -12.69 6.15
CA LEU A 120 -17.79 -11.29 6.57
C LEU A 120 -18.68 -11.09 7.80
N ASN A 121 -19.56 -12.04 8.12
CA ASN A 121 -20.35 -12.01 9.36
C ASN A 121 -19.54 -12.49 10.58
N PHE A 122 -18.58 -13.40 10.38
CA PHE A 122 -17.75 -13.93 11.46
C PHE A 122 -16.59 -13.03 11.88
N VAL A 123 -16.18 -12.12 10.99
CA VAL A 123 -15.17 -11.12 11.29
C VAL A 123 -15.82 -9.76 11.09
N PRO A 124 -16.22 -9.06 12.18
CA PRO A 124 -16.68 -7.68 12.11
C PRO A 124 -15.54 -6.78 11.64
N ILE A 125 -15.29 -6.75 10.33
CA ILE A 125 -14.48 -5.69 9.73
C ILE A 125 -15.32 -4.44 9.94
N PRO A 126 -14.89 -3.46 10.75
CA PRO A 126 -15.55 -2.18 10.78
C PRO A 126 -15.59 -1.73 9.33
N LYS A 127 -16.80 -1.49 8.80
CA LYS A 127 -17.00 -0.94 7.46
C LYS A 127 -16.43 0.48 7.50
N LEU A 128 -15.10 0.58 7.51
CA LEU A 128 -14.34 1.80 7.45
C LEU A 128 -14.61 2.28 6.04
N SER A 129 -15.64 3.11 5.91
CA SER A 129 -16.25 3.58 4.68
C SER A 129 -15.28 3.45 3.52
N THR A 130 -15.30 2.29 2.88
CA THR A 130 -14.66 2.11 1.59
C THR A 130 -15.37 3.15 0.77
N GLY A 131 -14.63 4.22 0.43
CA GLY A 131 -15.14 5.30 -0.39
C GLY A 131 -16.02 4.67 -1.46
N THR A 132 -17.23 5.21 -1.56
CA THR A 132 -18.35 4.76 -2.41
C THR A 132 -17.84 3.78 -3.45
N PRO A 133 -18.29 2.49 -3.46
CA PRO A 133 -17.84 1.52 -4.45
C PRO A 133 -17.82 2.28 -5.75
N ALA A 134 -16.68 2.28 -6.44
CA ALA A 134 -16.54 2.97 -7.70
C ALA A 134 -17.64 2.39 -8.59
N THR A 135 -18.80 3.04 -8.56
CA THR A 135 -19.85 2.90 -9.53
C THR A 135 -19.13 3.40 -10.74
N VAL A 136 -18.57 2.45 -11.48
CA VAL A 136 -18.24 2.64 -12.86
C VAL A 136 -19.57 3.08 -13.44
N GLN A 137 -19.78 4.40 -13.46
CA GLN A 137 -20.84 4.99 -14.22
C GLN A 137 -20.43 4.65 -15.64
N THR A 138 -20.95 3.52 -16.14
CA THR A 138 -20.74 2.98 -17.49
C THR A 138 -21.44 3.88 -18.52
N GLY A 139 -21.33 5.19 -18.35
CA GLY A 139 -22.04 6.22 -19.08
C GLY A 139 -21.11 7.41 -19.29
N ALA A 140 -20.42 7.39 -20.42
CA ALA A 140 -20.01 8.58 -21.17
C ALA A 140 -19.24 9.70 -20.43
N GLN A 141 -18.48 9.42 -19.36
CA GLN A 141 -17.50 10.40 -18.89
C GLN A 141 -16.24 10.31 -19.75
N SER A 142 -15.89 11.42 -20.40
CA SER A 142 -14.67 11.52 -21.19
C SER A 142 -13.46 11.10 -20.33
N PRO A 143 -12.42 10.45 -20.89
CA PRO A 143 -11.23 10.05 -20.12
C PRO A 143 -10.58 11.21 -19.35
N ILE A 144 -10.79 12.42 -19.85
CA ILE A 144 -10.35 13.69 -19.26
C ILE A 144 -11.13 14.00 -17.98
N GLU A 145 -12.45 13.77 -17.96
CA GLU A 145 -13.33 14.02 -16.81
C GLU A 145 -13.08 13.00 -15.68
N TYR A 146 -12.80 11.74 -16.04
CA TYR A 146 -12.28 10.76 -15.08
C TYR A 146 -10.97 11.21 -14.46
N LEU A 147 -10.02 11.70 -15.25
CA LEU A 147 -8.75 12.19 -14.71
C LEU A 147 -8.93 13.44 -13.84
N ALA A 148 -9.85 14.33 -14.24
CA ALA A 148 -10.20 15.52 -13.47
C ALA A 148 -10.80 15.17 -12.10
N SER A 149 -11.55 14.08 -11.99
CA SER A 149 -12.12 13.60 -10.72
C SER A 149 -11.05 13.20 -9.68
N TYR A 150 -9.82 12.91 -10.12
CA TYR A 150 -8.71 12.58 -9.24
C TYR A 150 -7.89 13.78 -8.78
N ILE A 151 -8.10 14.96 -9.39
CA ILE A 151 -7.42 16.19 -8.98
C ILE A 151 -8.09 16.69 -7.70
N PRO A 152 -7.37 16.71 -6.57
CA PRO A 152 -7.97 17.17 -5.32
C PRO A 152 -8.26 18.67 -5.37
N SER A 153 -9.44 19.05 -4.89
CA SER A 153 -9.81 20.44 -4.67
C SER A 153 -8.94 21.13 -3.59
N THR A 154 -8.35 20.35 -2.68
CA THR A 154 -7.52 20.84 -1.56
C THR A 154 -6.37 19.89 -1.27
N ILE A 155 -5.21 20.41 -0.84
CA ILE A 155 -3.97 19.64 -0.58
C ILE A 155 -4.18 18.46 0.40
N MET A 156 -5.10 18.59 1.36
CA MET A 156 -5.32 17.59 2.42
C MET A 156 -6.35 16.49 2.06
N THR A 157 -7.18 16.70 1.03
CA THR A 157 -8.26 15.76 0.70
C THR A 157 -7.79 14.38 0.24
N PRO A 158 -6.69 14.22 -0.52
CA PRO A 158 -6.23 12.89 -0.94
C PRO A 158 -5.90 11.96 0.23
N PHE A 159 -5.40 12.52 1.34
CA PHE A 159 -4.99 11.76 2.52
C PHE A 159 -6.18 11.29 3.36
N SER A 160 -7.24 12.10 3.44
CA SER A 160 -8.44 11.76 4.21
C SER A 160 -9.39 10.84 3.43
N SER A 161 -9.54 11.09 2.11
CA SER A 161 -10.45 10.33 1.26
C SER A 161 -9.86 9.00 0.76
N GLY A 162 -8.60 8.68 1.08
CA GLY A 162 -7.95 7.46 0.62
C GLY A 162 -7.69 7.40 -0.89
N ASN A 163 -7.71 8.56 -1.57
CA ASN A 163 -7.50 8.63 -3.02
C ASN A 163 -6.00 8.55 -3.35
N ILE A 164 -5.53 7.32 -3.60
CA ILE A 164 -4.11 7.03 -3.89
C ILE A 164 -3.62 7.82 -5.11
N ILE A 165 -4.42 7.92 -6.18
CA ILE A 165 -4.02 8.63 -7.41
C ILE A 165 -3.84 10.12 -7.14
N GLY A 166 -4.75 10.73 -6.38
CA GLY A 166 -4.61 12.13 -5.94
C GLY A 166 -3.36 12.36 -5.10
N VAL A 167 -3.03 11.44 -4.19
CA VAL A 167 -1.81 11.50 -3.37
C VAL A 167 -0.55 11.44 -4.25
N VAL A 168 -0.54 10.54 -5.24
CA VAL A 168 0.57 10.40 -6.20
C VAL A 168 0.75 11.66 -7.04
N LEU A 169 -0.33 12.22 -7.59
CA LEU A 169 -0.29 13.46 -8.37
C LEU A 169 0.26 14.64 -7.55
N LEU A 170 -0.21 14.78 -6.30
CA LEU A 170 0.27 15.81 -5.38
C LEU A 170 1.76 15.62 -5.05
N ALA A 171 2.20 14.40 -4.77
CA ALA A 171 3.60 14.07 -4.51
C ALA A 171 4.50 14.38 -5.71
N LEU A 172 4.05 14.06 -6.92
CA LEU A 172 4.78 14.36 -8.16
C LEU A 172 4.91 15.88 -8.39
N CYS A 173 3.82 16.63 -8.22
CA CYS A 173 3.82 18.09 -8.38
C CYS A 173 4.75 18.76 -7.37
N LEU A 174 4.58 18.44 -6.07
CA LEU A 174 5.41 19.01 -5.01
C LEU A 174 6.87 18.59 -5.14
N GLY A 175 7.14 17.32 -5.47
CA GLY A 175 8.50 16.82 -5.70
C GLY A 175 9.18 17.50 -6.89
N ALA A 176 8.45 17.76 -7.97
CA ALA A 176 8.96 18.50 -9.12
C ALA A 176 9.30 19.97 -8.78
N ILE A 177 8.45 20.65 -7.99
CA ILE A 177 8.69 22.01 -7.50
C ILE A 177 9.94 22.06 -6.61
N LEU A 178 10.05 21.16 -5.62
CA LEU A 178 11.22 21.05 -4.74
C LEU A 178 12.51 20.76 -5.52
N ARG A 179 12.42 19.93 -6.57
CA ARG A 179 13.56 19.62 -7.44
C ARG A 179 14.03 20.85 -8.24
N ARG A 180 13.11 21.64 -8.80
CA ARG A 180 13.46 22.88 -9.52
C ARG A 180 14.09 23.93 -8.59
N LEU A 181 13.48 24.15 -7.42
CA LEU A 181 13.99 25.09 -6.41
C LEU A 181 15.41 24.76 -5.95
N ARG A 182 15.76 23.47 -5.87
CA ARG A 182 17.13 23.03 -5.54
C ARG A 182 18.16 23.38 -6.63
N GLY A 183 17.74 23.50 -7.89
CA GLY A 183 18.62 23.77 -9.03
C GLY A 183 18.96 25.26 -9.25
N GLU A 184 18.09 26.19 -8.83
CA GLU A 184 18.12 27.59 -9.31
C GLU A 184 18.62 28.65 -8.30
N THR A 185 18.79 28.39 -6.99
CA THR A 185 19.03 29.48 -6.02
C THR A 185 20.20 29.25 -5.05
N ASP A 186 21.16 30.17 -5.07
CA ASP A 186 22.34 30.20 -4.19
C ASP A 186 22.01 30.67 -2.75
N GLN A 187 20.94 31.45 -2.56
CA GLN A 187 20.51 31.96 -1.24
C GLN A 187 19.46 31.08 -0.50
N GLY A 188 18.75 30.19 -1.20
CA GLY A 188 17.67 29.35 -0.63
C GLY A 188 18.06 27.89 -0.35
N ARG A 189 19.29 27.49 -0.70
CA ARG A 189 19.82 26.13 -0.58
C ARG A 189 19.66 25.53 0.81
N GLY A 190 19.95 26.30 1.86
CA GLY A 190 19.89 25.81 3.25
C GLY A 190 18.49 25.29 3.63
N ALA A 191 17.44 26.04 3.30
CA ALA A 191 16.07 25.68 3.64
C ALA A 191 15.59 24.44 2.85
N VAL A 192 15.85 24.40 1.53
CA VAL A 192 15.45 23.27 0.67
C VAL A 192 16.23 22.00 1.01
N HIS A 193 17.52 22.11 1.34
CA HIS A 193 18.31 20.97 1.81
C HIS A 193 17.82 20.45 3.17
N THR A 194 17.41 21.35 4.07
CA THR A 194 16.84 20.98 5.38
C THR A 194 15.51 20.27 5.21
N LEU A 195 14.61 20.79 4.37
CA LEU A 195 13.30 20.18 4.10
C LEU A 195 13.46 18.79 3.45
N ALA A 196 14.33 18.66 2.46
CA ALA A 196 14.63 17.36 1.86
C ALA A 196 15.19 16.34 2.86
N ARG A 197 16.04 16.80 3.80
CA ARG A 197 16.58 15.93 4.87
C ARG A 197 15.48 15.49 5.84
N ILE A 198 14.53 16.37 6.14
CA ILE A 198 13.36 16.04 6.97
C ILE A 198 12.47 15.01 6.25
N ILE A 199 12.14 15.23 4.97
CA ILE A 199 11.38 14.29 4.12
C ILE A 199 12.05 12.92 4.11
N ALA A 200 13.36 12.87 3.85
CA ALA A 200 14.16 11.65 3.86
C ALA A 200 14.10 10.93 5.22
N ARG A 201 14.22 11.68 6.32
CA ARG A 201 14.16 11.12 7.67
C ARG A 201 12.77 10.54 7.96
N ILE A 202 11.71 11.25 7.60
CA ILE A 202 10.32 10.76 7.75
C ILE A 202 10.11 9.50 6.92
N TYR A 203 10.58 9.47 5.67
CA TYR A 203 10.50 8.28 4.83
C TYR A 203 11.22 7.08 5.47
N HIS A 204 12.45 7.27 5.97
CA HIS A 204 13.18 6.20 6.67
C HIS A 204 12.45 5.73 7.93
N TRP A 205 11.85 6.64 8.70
CA TRP A 205 11.03 6.29 9.86
C TRP A 205 9.78 5.48 9.46
N LEU A 206 9.10 5.86 8.39
CA LEU A 206 7.95 5.11 7.86
C LEU A 206 8.35 3.71 7.40
N VAL A 207 9.49 3.57 6.71
CA VAL A 207 10.03 2.26 6.30
C VAL A 207 10.42 1.41 7.52
N GLN A 208 10.97 2.03 8.56
CA GLN A 208 11.31 1.33 9.80
C GLN A 208 10.04 0.85 10.55
N MET A 209 9.01 1.70 10.63
CA MET A 209 7.69 1.33 11.18
C MET A 209 7.07 0.18 10.38
N LEU A 210 7.15 0.23 9.05
CA LEU A 210 6.72 -0.87 8.19
C LEU A 210 7.49 -2.16 8.49
N GLY A 211 8.82 -2.07 8.71
CA GLY A 211 9.64 -3.20 9.11
C GLY A 211 9.24 -3.82 10.44
N TRP A 212 8.88 -3.01 11.44
CA TRP A 212 8.33 -3.51 12.71
C TRP A 212 6.99 -4.21 12.54
N ILE A 213 6.11 -3.69 11.69
CA ILE A 213 4.82 -4.34 11.40
C ILE A 213 5.03 -5.66 10.67
N ILE A 214 5.94 -5.72 9.68
CA ILE A 214 6.27 -6.97 8.97
C ILE A 214 6.85 -8.02 9.92
N LEU A 215 7.64 -7.61 10.92
CA LEU A 215 8.16 -8.51 11.96
C LEU A 215 7.07 -9.00 12.92
N ALA A 216 5.97 -8.26 13.06
CA ALA A 216 4.82 -8.66 13.86
C ALA A 216 3.86 -9.60 13.11
N VAL A 217 3.90 -9.66 11.77
CA VAL A 217 3.05 -10.55 10.95
C VAL A 217 3.16 -12.03 11.34
N PRO A 218 4.36 -12.60 11.56
CA PRO A 218 4.50 -14.03 11.89
C PRO A 218 4.44 -14.33 13.40
N LEU A 219 4.12 -13.35 14.26
CA LEU A 219 3.87 -13.57 15.70
C LEU A 219 2.39 -13.93 15.94
#